data_AF-A0A7C2P962-F1
#
_entry.id   AF-A0A7C2P962-F1
#
_cell.length_a   1.000
_cell.length_b   1.000
_cell.length_c   1.000
_cell.angle_alpha   90.00
_cell.angle_beta   90.00
_cell.angle_gamma   90.00
#
_symmetry.space_group_name_H-M   'P 1'
#
loop_
_entity.id
_entity.type
_entity.pdbx_description
1 polymer ?
#
loop_
_entity_poly.entity_id
_entity_poly.type
_entity_poly.pdbx_seq_one_letter_code
_entity_poly.pdbx_strand_id
1 'polypeptide(L)'
;MVGPAAAESGGSASRNRWTIGNRRQSPAVSPTLPVVAVPAHSGSDGGTAAGGRHWSVGRRLAAHAPPARDGPHQPDRRPGCNPRLVRTDPDLHPGGSRAVRTRCRIADVSRRRRGFTLAELLLASVILTLVLSVLAGVTQAVHTAWNYSTTREDCRLEAQAAVERIQWMLRQAGTYRLAGGPTVFGVRSVTIGSNNEAAPAVLVIWSGGRNGGLASQGVLSRLPRINELVIYGCDPQQPREFVELTIPGNTQPIAFNSPLFADNIKSLMAATGQDRIRLCRRIRIAPLTIAENWPGLGGVNQMGLVRMDAGMTPTDDAIAAASPGTTAWQELPWSQGLVSPAGGLRAVRVLIELQLEPAPEHVRTDAGESLAIPFFGLASARYVHQP
;
A
#
# COMPACT_ATOMS: atom_id res chain seq x y z
N MET A 1 19.39 41.74 56.46
CA MET A 1 18.03 42.16 56.10
C MET A 1 17.84 41.92 54.61
N VAL A 2 16.86 41.06 54.29
CA VAL A 2 16.19 40.84 52.99
C VAL A 2 17.07 40.38 51.81
N GLY A 3 16.97 39.08 51.48
CA GLY A 3 17.43 38.52 50.19
C GLY A 3 16.29 38.45 49.16
N PRO A 4 16.57 38.03 47.91
CA PRO A 4 15.53 37.65 46.97
C PRO A 4 15.46 36.13 46.77
N ALA A 5 14.21 35.66 46.69
CA ALA A 5 13.78 34.28 46.60
C ALA A 5 14.01 33.66 45.21
N ALA A 6 14.50 32.42 45.22
CA ALA A 6 14.48 31.53 44.07
C ALA A 6 13.10 30.88 43.94
N ALA A 7 12.47 31.04 42.78
CA ALA A 7 11.25 30.33 42.42
C ALA A 7 11.61 29.03 41.69
N GLU A 8 11.45 27.90 42.38
CA GLU A 8 11.47 26.57 41.78
C GLU A 8 10.12 26.30 41.10
N SER A 9 10.10 26.24 39.77
CA SER A 9 8.96 25.72 39.01
C SER A 9 9.17 24.24 38.70
N GLY A 10 8.49 23.37 39.45
CA GLY A 10 8.44 21.93 39.21
C GLY A 10 7.64 21.59 37.94
N GLY A 11 8.35 21.28 36.85
CA GLY A 11 7.78 20.73 35.63
C GLY A 11 7.82 19.20 35.65
N SER A 12 6.67 18.58 35.89
CA SER A 12 6.44 17.14 35.83
C SER A 12 6.63 16.60 34.40
N ALA A 13 7.83 16.09 34.08
CA ALA A 13 8.09 15.38 32.84
C ALA A 13 7.54 13.93 32.93
N SER A 14 6.39 13.69 32.31
CA SER A 14 5.87 12.33 32.07
C SER A 14 6.75 11.63 31.03
N ARG A 15 7.67 10.79 31.52
CA ARG A 15 8.46 9.89 30.67
C ARG A 15 7.57 8.79 30.13
N ASN A 16 7.13 8.92 28.88
CA ASN A 16 6.55 7.82 28.13
C ASN A 16 7.64 6.84 27.72
N ARG A 17 7.93 5.89 28.63
CA ARG A 17 8.82 4.75 28.39
C ARG A 17 8.11 3.76 27.48
N TRP A 18 8.52 3.68 26.22
CA TRP A 18 8.21 2.56 25.34
C TRP A 18 8.93 1.32 25.87
N THR A 19 8.20 0.45 26.56
CA THR A 19 8.69 -0.89 26.90
C THR A 19 8.69 -1.75 25.65
N ILE A 20 9.87 -1.98 25.09
CA ILE A 20 10.13 -3.04 24.12
C ILE A 20 9.77 -4.37 24.80
N GLY A 21 8.66 -4.98 24.35
CA GLY A 21 8.28 -6.32 24.77
C GLY A 21 9.33 -7.32 24.32
N ASN A 22 10.13 -7.82 25.27
CA ASN A 22 10.95 -9.02 25.09
C ASN A 22 10.03 -10.18 24.68
N ARG A 23 10.03 -10.51 23.39
CA ARG A 23 9.31 -11.67 22.88
C ARG A 23 10.15 -12.91 23.14
N ARG A 24 9.64 -13.74 24.04
CA ARG A 24 10.09 -15.10 24.34
C ARG A 24 10.40 -15.87 23.06
N GLN A 25 11.60 -16.46 23.02
CA GLN A 25 11.90 -17.59 22.16
C GLN A 25 10.97 -18.74 22.56
N SER A 26 10.08 -19.15 21.67
CA SER A 26 9.40 -20.44 21.76
C SER A 26 10.14 -21.43 20.85
N PRO A 27 10.38 -22.68 21.30
CA PRO A 27 11.13 -23.67 20.54
C PRO A 27 10.38 -24.15 19.30
N ALA A 28 11.14 -24.43 18.25
CA ALA A 28 10.66 -24.98 16.98
C ALA A 28 10.13 -26.41 17.18
N VAL A 29 8.86 -26.63 16.83
CA VAL A 29 8.30 -27.95 16.56
C VAL A 29 8.11 -28.04 15.04
N SER A 30 8.95 -28.83 14.38
CA SER A 30 8.85 -29.14 12.96
C SER A 30 7.75 -30.18 12.72
N PRO A 31 6.76 -29.92 11.84
CA PRO A 31 5.92 -30.99 11.31
C PRO A 31 6.61 -31.63 10.10
N THR A 32 7.02 -32.89 10.27
CA THR A 32 7.46 -33.78 9.19
C THR A 32 6.27 -34.10 8.30
N LEU A 33 6.33 -33.72 7.02
CA LEU A 33 5.39 -34.19 5.99
C LEU A 33 6.06 -35.27 5.12
N PRO A 34 5.30 -36.27 4.63
CA PRO A 34 5.84 -37.41 3.91
C PRO A 34 6.30 -37.06 2.49
N VAL A 35 7.44 -37.66 2.12
CA VAL A 35 8.05 -37.63 0.78
C VAL A 35 7.20 -38.48 -0.16
N VAL A 36 6.66 -37.86 -1.22
CA VAL A 36 6.09 -38.56 -2.37
C VAL A 36 7.19 -38.68 -3.43
N ALA A 37 7.64 -39.91 -3.69
CA ALA A 37 8.57 -40.23 -4.75
C ALA A 37 7.86 -40.17 -6.12
N VAL A 38 8.46 -39.47 -7.08
CA VAL A 38 8.06 -39.47 -8.50
C VAL A 38 9.18 -40.15 -9.30
N PRO A 39 8.87 -41.11 -10.19
CA PRO A 39 9.89 -41.87 -10.90
C PRO A 39 10.53 -41.06 -12.04
N ALA A 40 11.81 -41.32 -12.26
CA ALA A 40 12.63 -40.76 -13.32
C ALA A 40 12.21 -41.31 -14.70
N HIS A 41 11.99 -40.43 -15.66
CA HIS A 41 11.99 -40.78 -17.08
C HIS A 41 13.30 -40.33 -17.72
N SER A 42 14.09 -41.32 -18.10
CA SER A 42 15.21 -41.22 -19.03
C SER A 42 14.71 -41.06 -20.45
N GLY A 43 15.21 -40.04 -21.15
CA GLY A 43 14.99 -39.86 -22.59
C GLY A 43 16.13 -39.06 -23.17
N SER A 44 17.08 -39.78 -23.77
CA SER A 44 18.04 -39.25 -24.74
C SER A 44 17.30 -38.84 -26.01
N ASP A 45 17.71 -37.75 -26.66
CA ASP A 45 18.13 -37.76 -28.06
C ASP A 45 18.60 -36.38 -28.53
N GLY A 46 19.66 -36.41 -29.32
CA GLY A 46 20.32 -35.25 -29.90
C GLY A 46 19.56 -34.65 -31.09
N GLY A 47 19.93 -33.42 -31.44
CA GLY A 47 19.42 -32.75 -32.63
C GLY A 47 19.99 -31.35 -32.80
N THR A 48 21.11 -31.26 -33.50
CA THR A 48 21.63 -30.05 -34.15
C THR A 48 20.61 -29.48 -35.14
N ALA A 49 20.34 -28.17 -35.10
CA ALA A 49 20.22 -27.33 -36.29
C ALA A 49 20.00 -25.85 -35.96
N ALA A 50 20.63 -25.02 -36.78
CA ALA A 50 20.53 -23.57 -36.87
C ALA A 50 19.11 -23.06 -37.13
N GLY A 51 18.83 -21.81 -36.73
CA GLY A 51 17.62 -21.11 -37.15
C GLY A 51 17.39 -19.81 -36.39
N GLY A 52 18.06 -18.74 -36.82
CA GLY A 52 17.79 -17.40 -36.33
C GLY A 52 16.34 -16.99 -36.60
N ARG A 53 15.68 -16.38 -35.61
CA ARG A 53 14.48 -15.58 -35.81
C ARG A 53 14.56 -14.30 -35.00
N HIS A 54 14.75 -13.24 -35.79
CA HIS A 54 14.66 -11.84 -35.47
C HIS A 54 13.19 -11.50 -35.14
N TRP A 55 12.90 -11.12 -33.90
CA TRP A 55 11.61 -10.54 -33.53
C TRP A 55 11.74 -9.02 -33.47
N SER A 56 11.38 -8.37 -34.56
CA SER A 56 11.11 -6.94 -34.64
C SER A 56 9.69 -6.67 -34.15
N VAL A 57 9.54 -6.11 -32.95
CA VAL A 57 8.26 -5.56 -32.48
C VAL A 57 8.29 -4.04 -32.69
N GLY A 58 7.74 -3.62 -33.81
CA GLY A 58 7.49 -2.22 -34.15
C GLY A 58 6.24 -1.68 -33.46
N ARG A 59 6.46 -0.72 -32.56
CA ARG A 59 5.74 0.57 -32.44
C ARG A 59 4.30 0.64 -32.97
N ARG A 60 3.33 0.78 -32.05
CA ARG A 60 2.19 1.72 -32.23
C ARG A 60 1.96 2.50 -30.92
N LEU A 61 2.30 3.78 -30.99
CA LEU A 61 1.86 4.82 -30.08
C LEU A 61 0.37 5.07 -30.36
N ALA A 62 -0.48 4.92 -29.35
CA ALA A 62 -1.80 5.54 -29.31
C ALA A 62 -1.94 6.18 -27.93
N ALA A 63 -1.99 7.51 -27.92
CA ALA A 63 -2.34 8.29 -26.75
C ALA A 63 -3.82 8.01 -26.42
N HIS A 64 -4.08 7.36 -25.29
CA HIS A 64 -5.41 7.31 -24.72
C HIS A 64 -5.56 8.44 -23.69
N ALA A 65 -6.34 9.44 -24.08
CA ALA A 65 -6.94 10.41 -23.17
C ALA A 65 -7.85 9.67 -22.16
N PRO A 66 -7.99 10.17 -20.92
CA PRO A 66 -8.90 9.57 -19.94
C PRO A 66 -10.36 9.77 -20.38
N PRO A 67 -11.25 8.78 -20.18
CA PRO A 67 -12.66 8.95 -20.46
C PRO A 67 -13.29 9.95 -19.48
N ALA A 68 -14.13 10.82 -20.04
CA ALA A 68 -15.01 11.70 -19.28
C ALA A 68 -15.91 10.86 -18.36
N ARG A 69 -16.08 11.37 -17.14
CA ARG A 69 -16.87 10.75 -16.09
C ARG A 69 -18.35 11.04 -16.37
N ASP A 70 -18.99 10.18 -17.15
CA ASP A 70 -20.45 10.23 -17.32
C ASP A 70 -21.12 9.93 -15.98
N GLY A 71 -21.92 10.89 -15.52
CA GLY A 71 -22.73 10.76 -14.31
C GLY A 71 -23.84 9.72 -14.49
N PRO A 72 -24.44 9.25 -13.39
CA PRO A 72 -25.53 8.29 -13.47
C PRO A 72 -26.75 8.93 -14.14
N HIS A 73 -27.10 8.43 -15.33
CA HIS A 73 -28.35 8.73 -16.01
C HIS A 73 -29.53 8.36 -15.10
N GLN A 74 -30.26 9.39 -14.69
CA GLN A 74 -31.55 9.30 -14.03
C GLN A 74 -32.61 9.04 -15.12
N PRO A 75 -33.32 7.90 -15.12
CA PRO A 75 -34.37 7.67 -16.11
C PRO A 75 -35.58 8.53 -15.80
N ASP A 76 -35.82 9.47 -16.71
CA ASP A 76 -36.93 10.40 -16.75
C ASP A 76 -38.24 9.62 -16.88
N ARG A 77 -39.03 9.57 -15.79
CA ARG A 77 -40.40 9.05 -15.82
C ARG A 77 -41.34 10.23 -16.07
N ARG A 78 -41.83 10.36 -17.31
CA ARG A 78 -43.09 11.05 -17.58
C ARG A 78 -44.07 10.18 -18.37
N PRO A 79 -45.39 10.38 -18.16
CA PRO A 79 -46.44 9.45 -18.56
C PRO A 79 -47.00 9.81 -19.93
N GLY A 80 -46.96 8.86 -20.86
CA GLY A 80 -47.62 8.95 -22.16
C GLY A 80 -48.81 7.99 -22.24
N CYS A 81 -50.02 8.54 -22.24
CA CYS A 81 -51.22 7.87 -22.72
C CYS A 81 -51.10 7.61 -24.23
N ASN A 82 -51.43 6.41 -24.72
CA ASN A 82 -52.44 6.18 -25.78
C ASN A 82 -52.53 4.71 -26.25
N PRO A 83 -53.58 4.33 -27.01
CA PRO A 83 -54.37 3.13 -26.72
C PRO A 83 -54.31 2.03 -27.80
N ARG A 84 -54.96 0.89 -27.48
CA ARG A 84 -55.78 0.02 -28.35
C ARG A 84 -55.11 -0.75 -29.51
N LEU A 85 -55.19 -2.09 -29.44
CA LEU A 85 -55.55 -3.06 -30.51
C LEU A 85 -55.27 -4.47 -29.96
N VAL A 86 -56.28 -5.22 -29.49
CA VAL A 86 -57.10 -6.21 -30.23
C VAL A 86 -56.27 -7.23 -31.03
N ARG A 87 -56.22 -8.47 -30.51
CA ARG A 87 -56.30 -9.75 -31.23
C ARG A 87 -56.44 -10.86 -30.17
N THR A 88 -57.65 -11.31 -29.87
CA THR A 88 -58.29 -12.55 -30.35
C THR A 88 -57.36 -13.75 -30.39
N ASP A 89 -57.61 -14.72 -29.50
CA ASP A 89 -57.64 -16.12 -29.90
C ASP A 89 -58.84 -16.86 -29.25
N PRO A 90 -59.40 -17.86 -29.94
CA PRO A 90 -60.63 -18.55 -29.58
C PRO A 90 -60.36 -19.91 -28.88
N ASP A 91 -61.47 -20.62 -28.65
CA ASP A 91 -61.62 -22.04 -28.26
C ASP A 91 -61.81 -22.29 -26.75
N LEU A 92 -63.07 -22.32 -26.30
CA LEU A 92 -64.01 -23.46 -26.31
C LEU A 92 -63.81 -24.42 -25.12
N HIS A 93 -64.60 -24.21 -24.07
CA HIS A 93 -65.38 -25.30 -23.50
C HIS A 93 -66.73 -24.82 -22.96
N PRO A 94 -67.78 -25.66 -23.05
CA PRO A 94 -69.17 -25.30 -22.80
C PRO A 94 -69.56 -25.62 -21.36
N GLY A 95 -70.48 -24.83 -20.80
CA GLY A 95 -71.24 -25.27 -19.64
C GLY A 95 -71.57 -24.17 -18.66
N GLY A 96 -72.87 -23.95 -18.47
CA GLY A 96 -73.36 -23.38 -17.23
C GLY A 96 -73.75 -21.90 -17.29
N SER A 97 -74.85 -21.63 -17.98
CA SER A 97 -75.70 -20.48 -17.73
C SER A 97 -76.05 -20.38 -16.24
N ARG A 98 -75.50 -19.38 -15.55
CA ARG A 98 -76.18 -18.67 -14.45
C ARG A 98 -75.67 -17.22 -14.43
N ALA A 99 -76.45 -16.37 -15.10
CA ALA A 99 -76.31 -14.92 -15.02
C ALA A 99 -76.62 -14.45 -13.58
N VAL A 100 -75.61 -14.43 -12.72
CA VAL A 100 -75.66 -13.68 -11.47
C VAL A 100 -75.38 -12.23 -11.82
N ARG A 101 -76.45 -11.44 -11.97
CA ARG A 101 -76.37 -9.98 -11.94
C ARG A 101 -75.92 -9.55 -10.54
N THR A 102 -74.62 -9.53 -10.32
CA THR A 102 -74.04 -8.84 -9.17
C THR A 102 -74.23 -7.35 -9.43
N ARG A 103 -75.33 -6.78 -8.91
CA ARG A 103 -75.47 -5.34 -8.79
C ARG A 103 -74.29 -4.86 -7.95
N CYS A 104 -73.29 -4.27 -8.58
CA CYS A 104 -72.40 -3.31 -7.93
C CYS A 104 -73.28 -2.17 -7.40
N ARG A 105 -73.82 -2.33 -6.20
CA ARG A 105 -74.04 -1.18 -5.33
C ARG A 105 -72.65 -0.67 -5.03
N ILE A 106 -72.20 0.30 -5.82
CA ILE A 106 -71.28 1.31 -5.33
C ILE A 106 -72.05 1.93 -4.16
N ALA A 107 -71.78 1.42 -2.97
CA ALA A 107 -72.14 2.10 -1.75
C ALA A 107 -71.31 3.38 -1.80
N ASP A 108 -71.94 4.45 -2.26
CA ASP A 108 -71.52 5.81 -1.97
C ASP A 108 -71.54 5.94 -0.44
N VAL A 109 -70.43 5.51 0.17
CA VAL A 109 -70.06 5.92 1.51
C VAL A 109 -69.72 7.39 1.35
N SER A 110 -70.77 8.20 1.42
CA SER A 110 -70.73 9.64 1.61
C SER A 110 -69.75 9.89 2.75
N ARG A 111 -68.52 10.26 2.38
CA ARG A 111 -67.49 10.69 3.31
C ARG A 111 -68.06 11.88 4.04
N ARG A 112 -68.55 11.66 5.27
CA ARG A 112 -68.78 12.72 6.24
C ARG A 112 -67.45 13.44 6.38
N ARG A 113 -67.29 14.56 5.69
CA ARG A 113 -66.18 15.50 5.85
C ARG A 113 -66.32 16.13 7.23
N ARG A 114 -65.97 15.40 8.27
CA ARG A 114 -65.63 15.99 9.57
C ARG A 114 -64.27 16.63 9.35
N GLY A 115 -64.22 17.96 9.40
CA GLY A 115 -62.94 18.68 9.40
C GLY A 115 -62.12 18.21 10.60
N PHE A 116 -60.81 18.06 10.41
CA PHE A 116 -59.90 17.77 11.51
C PHE A 116 -60.01 18.89 12.53
N THR A 117 -60.11 18.53 13.81
CA THR A 117 -60.07 19.53 14.87
C THR A 117 -58.66 20.13 14.94
N LEU A 118 -58.54 21.39 15.37
CA LEU A 118 -57.24 22.04 15.53
C LEU A 118 -56.31 21.22 16.45
N ALA A 119 -56.88 20.56 17.47
CA ALA A 119 -56.15 19.66 18.36
C ALA A 119 -55.57 18.44 17.63
N GLU A 120 -56.31 17.84 16.69
CA GLU A 120 -55.82 16.72 15.87
C GLU A 120 -54.65 17.14 14.96
N LEU A 121 -54.72 18.35 14.37
CA LEU A 121 -53.63 18.88 13.54
C LEU A 121 -52.37 19.19 14.36
N LEU A 122 -52.54 19.73 15.58
CA LEU A 122 -51.41 19.96 16.49
C LEU A 122 -50.79 18.64 16.99
N LEU A 123 -51.60 17.64 17.32
CA LEU A 123 -51.08 16.34 17.73
C LEU A 123 -50.35 15.64 16.57
N ALA A 124 -50.90 15.69 15.36
CA ALA A 124 -50.28 15.13 14.16
C ALA A 124 -48.96 15.82 13.82
N SER A 125 -48.87 17.16 13.96
CA SER A 125 -47.63 17.90 13.69
C SER A 125 -46.54 17.54 14.70
N VAL A 126 -46.86 17.41 16.00
CA VAL A 126 -45.90 16.98 17.02
C VAL A 126 -45.38 15.57 16.73
N ILE A 127 -46.26 14.60 16.45
CA ILE A 127 -45.84 13.24 16.10
C ILE A 127 -44.95 13.24 14.85
N LEU A 128 -45.31 14.02 13.83
CA LEU A 128 -44.50 14.14 12.61
C LEU A 128 -43.10 14.70 12.92
N THR A 129 -42.99 15.74 13.73
CA THR A 129 -41.67 16.30 14.12
C THR A 129 -40.82 15.30 14.89
N LEU A 130 -41.43 14.49 15.78
CA LEU A 130 -40.73 13.43 16.49
C LEU A 130 -40.21 12.35 15.52
N VAL A 131 -41.05 11.87 14.60
CA VAL A 131 -40.64 10.88 13.59
C VAL A 131 -39.54 11.44 12.67
N LEU A 132 -39.66 12.69 12.23
CA LEU A 132 -38.64 13.35 11.41
C LEU A 132 -37.31 13.51 12.16
N SER A 133 -37.35 13.81 13.46
CA SER A 133 -36.14 13.93 14.29
C SER A 133 -35.39 12.59 14.40
N VAL A 134 -36.12 11.49 14.58
CA VAL A 134 -35.54 10.13 14.62
C VAL A 134 -34.96 9.78 13.25
N LEU A 135 -35.68 10.06 12.16
CA LEU A 135 -35.19 9.79 10.81
C LEU A 135 -33.91 10.58 10.51
N ALA A 136 -33.85 11.85 10.89
CA ALA A 136 -32.66 12.68 10.74
C ALA A 136 -31.45 12.08 11.48
N GLY A 137 -31.64 11.62 12.72
CA GLY A 137 -30.59 10.94 13.49
C GLY A 137 -30.10 9.65 12.82
N VAL A 138 -31.00 8.82 12.29
CA VAL A 138 -30.63 7.60 11.56
C VAL A 138 -29.88 7.93 10.28
N THR A 139 -30.33 8.93 9.49
CA THR A 139 -29.63 9.36 8.27
C THR A 139 -28.22 9.83 8.57
N GLN A 140 -28.02 10.61 9.65
CA GLN A 140 -26.69 11.04 10.07
C GLN A 140 -25.81 9.86 10.49
N ALA A 141 -26.36 8.87 11.21
CA ALA A 141 -25.65 7.65 11.58
C ALA A 141 -25.25 6.82 10.34
N VAL A 142 -26.13 6.67 9.35
CA VAL A 142 -25.82 5.97 8.09
C VAL A 142 -24.73 6.71 7.31
N HIS A 143 -24.81 8.04 7.22
CA HIS A 143 -23.81 8.84 6.52
C HIS A 143 -22.43 8.75 7.19
N THR A 144 -22.37 8.79 8.51
CA THR A 144 -21.11 8.62 9.26
C THR A 144 -20.54 7.20 9.11
N ALA A 145 -21.38 6.17 9.18
CA ALA A 145 -20.98 4.79 8.93
C ALA A 145 -20.45 4.58 7.50
N TRP A 146 -21.12 5.16 6.50
CA TRP A 146 -20.71 5.10 5.09
C TRP A 146 -19.34 5.77 4.86
N ASN A 147 -19.14 6.96 5.42
CA ASN A 147 -17.87 7.67 5.30
C ASN A 147 -16.74 6.90 6.01
N TYR A 148 -17.03 6.31 7.17
CA TYR A 148 -16.08 5.47 7.86
C TYR A 148 -15.69 4.23 7.05
N SER A 149 -16.65 3.48 6.48
CA SER A 149 -16.32 2.31 5.65
C SER A 149 -15.55 2.67 4.39
N THR A 150 -15.98 3.73 3.69
CA THR A 150 -15.35 4.17 2.43
C THR A 150 -13.91 4.62 2.66
N THR A 151 -13.66 5.43 3.70
CA THR A 151 -12.30 5.91 3.99
C THR A 151 -11.33 4.80 4.40
N ARG A 152 -11.81 3.77 5.11
CA ARG A 152 -10.99 2.59 5.44
C ARG A 152 -10.65 1.77 4.21
N GLU A 153 -11.59 1.62 3.29
CA GLU A 153 -11.35 0.91 2.04
C GLU A 153 -10.37 1.66 1.15
N ASP A 154 -10.49 2.99 1.04
CA ASP A 154 -9.51 3.83 0.36
C ASP A 154 -8.09 3.65 0.92
N CYS A 155 -7.94 3.68 2.25
CA CYS A 155 -6.64 3.43 2.91
C CYS A 155 -6.07 2.06 2.53
N ARG A 156 -6.92 1.03 2.53
CA ARG A 156 -6.51 -0.34 2.18
C ARG A 156 -6.04 -0.42 0.74
N LEU A 157 -6.77 0.17 -0.20
CA LEU A 157 -6.43 0.18 -1.62
C LEU A 157 -5.13 0.96 -1.89
N GLU A 158 -4.95 2.14 -1.28
CA GLU A 158 -3.71 2.92 -1.40
C GLU A 158 -2.50 2.14 -0.85
N ALA A 159 -2.62 1.54 0.34
CA ALA A 159 -1.54 0.77 0.95
C ALA A 159 -1.20 -0.50 0.14
N GLN A 160 -2.21 -1.22 -0.34
CA GLN A 160 -2.03 -2.41 -1.16
C GLN A 160 -1.30 -2.06 -2.48
N ALA A 161 -1.74 -1.01 -3.17
CA ALA A 161 -1.10 -0.55 -4.40
C ALA A 161 0.37 -0.17 -4.18
N ALA A 162 0.68 0.51 -3.07
CA ALA A 162 2.06 0.86 -2.71
C ALA A 162 2.94 -0.39 -2.45
N VAL A 163 2.43 -1.36 -1.69
CA VAL A 163 3.16 -2.61 -1.41
C VAL A 163 3.37 -3.44 -2.68
N GLU A 164 2.34 -3.59 -3.53
CA GLU A 164 2.44 -4.29 -4.81
C GLU A 164 3.45 -3.62 -5.74
N ARG A 165 3.47 -2.28 -5.76
CA ARG A 165 4.44 -1.50 -6.54
C ARG A 165 5.87 -1.77 -6.08
N ILE A 166 6.13 -1.77 -4.76
CA ILE A 166 7.45 -2.09 -4.19
C ILE A 166 7.84 -3.54 -4.50
N GLN A 167 6.92 -4.49 -4.34
CA GLN A 167 7.15 -5.90 -4.67
C GLN A 167 7.52 -6.07 -6.14
N TRP A 168 6.81 -5.39 -7.04
CA TRP A 168 7.10 -5.42 -8.47
C TRP A 168 8.49 -4.87 -8.75
N MET A 169 8.87 -3.71 -8.19
CA MET A 169 10.21 -3.15 -8.39
C MET A 169 11.32 -3.97 -7.76
N LEU A 170 11.09 -4.60 -6.61
CA LEU A 170 12.05 -5.51 -5.99
C LEU A 170 12.37 -6.71 -6.90
N ARG A 171 11.37 -7.25 -7.60
CA ARG A 171 11.58 -8.35 -8.58
C ARG A 171 12.36 -7.91 -9.81
N GLN A 172 12.37 -6.62 -10.11
CA GLN A 172 13.11 -6.03 -11.23
C GLN A 172 14.52 -5.57 -10.82
N ALA A 173 14.87 -5.67 -9.53
CA ALA A 173 16.13 -5.18 -9.02
C ALA A 173 17.33 -5.93 -9.62
N GLY A 174 18.36 -5.18 -9.96
CA GLY A 174 19.60 -5.70 -10.52
C GLY A 174 20.56 -6.23 -9.45
N THR A 175 21.53 -7.01 -9.91
CA THR A 175 22.73 -7.35 -9.14
C THR A 175 23.95 -6.81 -9.86
N TYR A 176 24.96 -6.39 -9.11
CA TYR A 176 26.23 -5.96 -9.68
C TYR A 176 27.40 -6.62 -8.98
N ARG A 177 28.52 -6.67 -9.70
CA ARG A 177 29.79 -7.18 -9.19
C ARG A 177 30.93 -6.36 -9.79
N LEU A 178 31.73 -5.72 -8.95
CA LEU A 178 32.96 -5.07 -9.39
C LEU A 178 34.06 -6.12 -9.60
N ALA A 179 35.09 -5.78 -10.38
CA ALA A 179 36.20 -6.69 -10.63
C ALA A 179 36.82 -7.18 -9.30
N GLY A 180 36.80 -8.49 -9.07
CA GLY A 180 37.32 -9.11 -7.85
C GLY A 180 36.51 -8.88 -6.57
N GLY A 181 35.31 -8.30 -6.67
CA GLY A 181 34.42 -8.09 -5.52
C GLY A 181 33.23 -9.06 -5.50
N PRO A 182 32.46 -9.07 -4.40
CA PRO A 182 31.29 -9.93 -4.27
C PRO A 182 30.11 -9.42 -5.11
N THR A 183 29.18 -10.32 -5.43
CA THR A 183 27.87 -9.96 -6.01
C THR A 183 27.00 -9.26 -4.96
N VAL A 184 26.62 -8.03 -5.25
CA VAL A 184 25.77 -7.17 -4.42
C VAL A 184 24.39 -7.03 -5.06
N PHE A 185 23.34 -7.17 -4.25
CA PHE A 185 21.97 -6.91 -4.67
C PHE A 185 21.62 -5.44 -4.50
N GLY A 186 21.01 -4.83 -5.51
CA GLY A 186 20.74 -3.39 -5.55
C GLY A 186 19.57 -2.95 -4.68
N VAL A 187 19.55 -3.29 -3.39
CA VAL A 187 18.52 -2.82 -2.43
C VAL A 187 19.16 -2.44 -1.12
N ARG A 188 18.74 -1.30 -0.56
CA ARG A 188 19.17 -0.83 0.76
C ARG A 188 18.10 0.03 1.41
N SER A 189 17.89 -0.14 2.71
CA SER A 189 17.13 0.78 3.54
C SER A 189 18.04 1.90 4.06
N VAL A 190 17.50 3.11 4.16
CA VAL A 190 18.16 4.27 4.77
C VAL A 190 17.36 4.68 6.00
N THR A 191 18.07 4.77 7.13
CA THR A 191 17.51 5.21 8.40
C THR A 191 17.40 6.73 8.44
N ILE A 192 16.27 7.20 8.95
CA ILE A 192 16.01 8.61 9.27
C ILE A 192 15.78 8.71 10.77
N GLY A 193 16.34 9.74 11.40
CA GLY A 193 16.17 10.03 12.82
C GLY A 193 17.51 10.18 13.52
N SER A 194 17.47 10.54 14.80
CA SER A 194 18.65 10.61 15.65
C SER A 194 18.86 9.28 16.39
N ASN A 195 20.06 9.06 16.92
CA ASN A 195 20.57 7.82 17.53
C ASN A 195 19.53 6.86 18.15
N ASN A 196 18.61 7.33 18.99
CA ASN A 196 17.64 6.47 19.70
C ASN A 196 16.25 6.39 19.05
N GLU A 197 15.99 7.19 18.01
CA GLU A 197 14.71 7.29 17.30
C GLU A 197 14.88 7.06 15.78
N ALA A 198 15.94 6.36 15.38
CA ALA A 198 16.21 6.06 13.99
C ALA A 198 15.25 4.98 13.48
N ALA A 199 14.46 5.32 12.46
CA ALA A 199 13.58 4.40 11.76
C ALA A 199 14.06 4.22 10.31
N PRO A 200 14.13 2.98 9.78
CA PRO A 200 14.42 2.76 8.37
C PRO A 200 13.18 3.20 7.57
N ALA A 201 13.13 4.45 7.12
CA ALA A 201 11.93 5.06 6.52
C ALA A 201 12.08 5.30 5.01
N VAL A 202 13.27 5.06 4.44
CA VAL A 202 13.51 5.16 3.00
C VAL A 202 14.02 3.82 2.48
N LEU A 203 13.50 3.39 1.34
CA LEU A 203 13.93 2.19 0.64
C LEU A 203 14.45 2.58 -0.73
N VAL A 204 15.67 2.16 -1.06
CA VAL A 204 16.28 2.39 -2.35
C VAL A 204 16.39 1.07 -3.09
N ILE A 205 15.85 1.03 -4.31
CA ILE A 205 15.89 -0.12 -5.21
C ILE A 205 16.57 0.30 -6.51
N TRP A 206 17.60 -0.43 -6.93
CA TRP A 206 18.22 -0.29 -8.23
C TRP A 206 17.56 -1.27 -9.21
N SER A 207 16.53 -0.78 -9.90
CA SER A 207 15.71 -1.57 -10.83
C SER A 207 15.89 -1.20 -12.29
N GLY A 208 16.60 -0.10 -12.61
CA GLY A 208 16.69 0.46 -13.97
C GLY A 208 15.80 1.68 -14.15
N GLY A 209 15.45 2.34 -13.04
CA GLY A 209 14.46 3.40 -12.98
C GLY A 209 13.04 2.86 -12.92
N ARG A 210 12.06 3.72 -13.20
CA ARG A 210 10.63 3.44 -13.01
C ARG A 210 10.10 2.24 -13.81
N ASN A 211 10.73 1.94 -14.94
CA ASN A 211 10.32 0.87 -15.85
C ASN A 211 10.93 -0.49 -15.47
N GLY A 212 11.88 -0.52 -14.54
CA GLY A 212 12.53 -1.76 -14.12
C GLY A 212 13.42 -2.38 -15.22
N GLY A 213 13.57 -3.70 -15.17
CA GLY A 213 14.24 -4.49 -16.20
C GLY A 213 15.72 -4.80 -15.96
N LEU A 214 16.31 -4.39 -14.83
CA LEU A 214 17.71 -4.78 -14.54
C LEU A 214 17.87 -6.26 -14.22
N ALA A 215 16.88 -6.90 -13.61
CA ALA A 215 16.94 -8.32 -13.27
C ALA A 215 17.19 -9.23 -14.50
N SER A 216 16.70 -8.84 -15.69
CA SER A 216 16.90 -9.63 -16.92
C SER A 216 18.29 -9.46 -17.53
N GLN A 217 19.09 -8.50 -17.06
CA GLN A 217 20.44 -8.24 -17.55
C GLN A 217 21.51 -9.07 -16.82
N GLY A 218 21.12 -9.84 -15.79
CA GLY A 218 22.03 -10.66 -15.00
C GLY A 218 22.89 -9.83 -14.04
N VAL A 219 24.14 -10.26 -13.84
CA VAL A 219 25.10 -9.57 -12.96
C VAL A 219 25.88 -8.54 -13.78
N LEU A 220 25.69 -7.26 -13.46
CA LEU A 220 26.37 -6.16 -14.16
C LEU A 220 27.76 -5.89 -13.57
N SER A 221 28.75 -5.64 -14.43
CA SER A 221 30.15 -5.38 -14.04
C SER A 221 30.45 -3.91 -13.70
N ARG A 222 29.44 -3.16 -13.24
CA ARG A 222 29.54 -1.71 -12.97
C ARG A 222 28.72 -1.31 -11.74
N LEU A 223 29.02 -0.13 -11.21
CA LEU A 223 28.19 0.46 -10.16
C LEU A 223 26.79 0.85 -10.70
N PRO A 224 25.77 0.79 -9.82
CA PRO A 224 24.49 1.44 -10.04
C PRO A 224 24.64 2.92 -10.38
N ARG A 225 23.76 3.45 -11.22
CA ARG A 225 23.67 4.90 -11.49
C ARG A 225 22.43 5.49 -10.82
N ILE A 226 22.50 6.76 -10.44
CA ILE A 226 21.40 7.44 -9.74
C ILE A 226 20.10 7.44 -10.56
N ASN A 227 20.18 7.63 -11.88
CA ASN A 227 19.02 7.60 -12.78
C ASN A 227 18.39 6.22 -12.96
N GLU A 228 19.03 5.16 -12.47
CA GLU A 228 18.52 3.79 -12.47
C GLU A 228 17.89 3.41 -11.12
N LEU A 229 17.92 4.31 -10.14
CA LEU A 229 17.34 4.10 -8.82
C LEU A 229 15.86 4.48 -8.80
N VAL A 230 15.13 3.74 -7.98
CA VAL A 230 13.79 4.06 -7.52
C VAL A 230 13.86 4.17 -6.00
N ILE A 231 13.51 5.34 -5.47
CA ILE A 231 13.55 5.64 -4.04
C ILE A 231 12.12 5.72 -3.53
N TYR A 232 11.80 4.94 -2.52
CA TYR A 232 10.52 4.99 -1.81
C TYR A 232 10.74 5.67 -0.46
N GLY A 233 9.84 6.57 -0.10
CA GLY A 233 9.88 7.28 1.18
C GLY A 233 8.76 8.29 1.29
N CYS A 234 8.69 9.00 2.42
CA CYS A 234 7.80 10.15 2.57
C CYS A 234 8.40 11.38 1.87
N ASP A 235 7.56 12.22 1.26
CA ASP A 235 8.03 13.49 0.71
C ASP A 235 8.46 14.43 1.86
N PRO A 236 9.70 14.95 1.89
CA PRO A 236 10.12 15.86 2.95
C PRO A 236 9.31 17.17 2.99
N GLN A 237 8.74 17.61 1.86
CA GLN A 237 7.87 18.80 1.82
C GLN A 237 6.43 18.47 2.22
N GLN A 238 6.03 17.21 2.08
CA GLN A 238 4.67 16.74 2.38
C GLN A 238 4.75 15.38 3.10
N PRO A 239 5.06 15.35 4.41
CA PRO A 239 5.33 14.08 5.13
C PRO A 239 4.16 13.08 5.16
N ARG A 240 2.96 13.51 4.78
CA ARG A 240 1.74 12.70 4.63
C ARG A 240 1.71 11.89 3.33
N GLU A 241 2.54 12.25 2.37
CA GLU A 241 2.59 11.60 1.07
C GLU A 241 3.73 10.57 1.05
N PHE A 242 3.37 9.33 0.77
CA PHE A 242 4.33 8.29 0.42
C PHE A 242 4.56 8.32 -1.08
N VAL A 243 5.80 8.47 -1.50
CA VAL A 243 6.17 8.77 -2.88
C VAL A 243 7.21 7.78 -3.41
N GLU A 244 7.11 7.52 -4.71
CA GLU A 244 8.14 6.91 -5.54
C GLU A 244 8.91 8.03 -6.26
N LEU A 245 10.21 8.12 -6.01
CA LEU A 245 11.09 9.14 -6.53
C LEU A 245 12.07 8.53 -7.53
N THR A 246 12.28 9.21 -8.66
CA THR A 246 13.30 8.86 -9.65
C THR A 246 14.01 10.11 -10.14
N ILE A 247 15.27 9.98 -10.58
CA ILE A 247 16.12 11.13 -10.92
C ILE A 247 16.75 10.91 -12.31
N PRO A 248 15.94 10.97 -13.40
CA PRO A 248 16.35 10.50 -14.73
C PRO A 248 17.58 11.24 -15.30
N GLY A 249 17.78 12.50 -14.92
CA GLY A 249 18.90 13.32 -15.41
C GLY A 249 20.25 13.06 -14.76
N ASN A 250 20.32 12.29 -13.66
CA ASN A 250 21.55 12.12 -12.90
C ASN A 250 22.20 10.75 -13.18
N THR A 251 23.23 10.72 -14.02
CA THR A 251 23.92 9.48 -14.43
C THR A 251 25.10 9.09 -13.53
N GLN A 252 25.34 9.81 -12.43
CA GLN A 252 26.48 9.55 -11.56
C GLN A 252 26.41 8.16 -10.93
N PRO A 253 27.54 7.44 -10.81
CA PRO A 253 27.58 6.15 -10.15
C PRO A 253 27.37 6.30 -8.64
N ILE A 254 26.75 5.30 -8.02
CA ILE A 254 26.48 5.25 -6.59
C ILE A 254 26.77 3.84 -6.05
N ALA A 255 27.58 3.76 -5.00
CA ALA A 255 27.95 2.49 -4.37
C ALA A 255 27.04 2.19 -3.17
N PHE A 256 26.32 1.07 -3.22
CA PHE A 256 25.40 0.68 -2.16
C PHE A 256 26.09 0.36 -0.84
N ASN A 257 27.40 0.08 -0.83
CA ASN A 257 28.17 -0.22 0.39
C ASN A 257 28.92 1.00 0.93
N SER A 258 28.81 2.17 0.28
CA SER A 258 29.49 3.37 0.76
C SER A 258 28.94 3.82 2.13
N PRO A 259 29.80 4.27 3.07
CA PRO A 259 29.32 4.91 4.30
C PRO A 259 28.54 6.20 4.01
N LEU A 260 28.84 6.87 2.90
CA LEU A 260 28.17 8.10 2.46
C LEU A 260 26.85 7.83 1.70
N PHE A 261 26.47 6.56 1.52
CA PHE A 261 25.27 6.20 0.76
C PHE A 261 24.01 6.87 1.35
N ALA A 262 23.83 6.78 2.67
CA ALA A 262 22.69 7.37 3.35
C ALA A 262 22.59 8.87 3.07
N ASP A 263 23.66 9.63 3.34
CA ASP A 263 23.67 11.09 3.19
C ASP A 263 23.48 11.54 1.74
N ASN A 264 24.01 10.78 0.78
CA ASN A 264 23.76 11.01 -0.64
C ASN A 264 22.27 10.83 -0.98
N ILE A 265 21.62 9.77 -0.49
CA ILE A 265 20.18 9.56 -0.71
C ILE A 265 19.35 10.66 -0.05
N LYS A 266 19.68 11.06 1.19
CA LYS A 266 19.01 12.18 1.88
C LYS A 266 19.11 13.47 1.04
N SER A 267 20.29 13.77 0.53
CA SER A 267 20.55 14.94 -0.32
C SER A 267 19.79 14.87 -1.64
N LEU A 268 19.72 13.68 -2.26
CA LEU A 268 18.96 13.45 -3.49
C LEU A 268 17.46 13.63 -3.27
N MET A 269 16.90 13.17 -2.16
CA MET A 269 15.49 13.36 -1.82
C MET A 269 15.12 14.84 -1.59
N ALA A 270 16.08 15.68 -1.20
CA ALA A 270 15.89 17.11 -1.04
C ALA A 270 16.10 17.92 -2.34
N ALA A 271 16.79 17.35 -3.32
CA ALA A 271 17.19 18.05 -4.54
C ALA A 271 16.00 18.41 -5.45
N THR A 272 16.14 19.43 -6.29
CA THR A 272 15.20 19.73 -7.37
C THR A 272 15.45 18.83 -8.59
N GLY A 273 14.45 18.59 -9.44
CA GLY A 273 14.60 17.80 -10.67
C GLY A 273 14.34 16.29 -10.52
N GLN A 274 13.75 15.89 -9.40
CA GLN A 274 13.22 14.55 -9.20
C GLN A 274 11.84 14.43 -9.84
N ASP A 275 11.55 13.29 -10.47
CA ASP A 275 10.21 12.90 -10.86
C ASP A 275 9.58 12.09 -9.71
N ARG A 276 8.46 12.59 -9.19
CA ARG A 276 7.75 12.04 -8.02
C ARG A 276 6.39 11.49 -8.44
N ILE A 277 6.12 10.24 -8.08
CA ILE A 277 4.77 9.66 -8.13
C ILE A 277 4.29 9.44 -6.71
N ARG A 278 3.14 10.02 -6.38
CA ARG A 278 2.46 9.75 -5.12
C ARG A 278 1.81 8.37 -5.14
N LEU A 279 2.14 7.54 -4.15
CA LEU A 279 1.57 6.22 -3.94
C LEU A 279 0.47 6.23 -2.88
N CYS A 280 0.68 6.96 -1.79
CA CYS A 280 -0.31 7.16 -0.74
C CYS A 280 -0.33 8.63 -0.32
N ARG A 281 -1.50 9.15 0.06
CA ARG A 281 -1.65 10.55 0.55
C ARG A 281 -2.04 10.64 2.03
N ARG A 282 -2.14 9.48 2.66
CA ARG A 282 -2.80 9.28 3.97
C ARG A 282 -1.82 8.82 5.04
N ILE A 283 -0.52 8.98 4.86
CA ILE A 283 0.44 8.53 5.85
C ILE A 283 0.25 9.33 7.14
N ARG A 284 0.13 8.61 8.25
CA ARG A 284 0.14 9.20 9.59
C ARG A 284 1.47 9.90 9.81
N ILE A 285 1.41 11.12 10.30
CA ILE A 285 2.60 11.86 10.69
C ILE A 285 2.79 11.78 12.20
N ALA A 286 4.05 11.73 12.63
CA ALA A 286 4.43 11.86 14.03
C ALA A 286 5.45 12.98 14.17
N PRO A 287 5.42 13.72 15.29
CA PRO A 287 6.53 14.59 15.62
C PRO A 287 7.78 13.73 15.84
N LEU A 288 8.86 14.00 15.11
CA LEU A 288 10.16 13.38 15.36
C LEU A 288 11.14 14.46 15.78
N THR A 289 11.87 14.24 16.88
CA THR A 289 12.95 15.14 17.28
C THR A 289 14.18 14.79 16.44
N ILE A 290 14.26 15.38 15.25
CA ILE A 290 15.37 15.11 14.34
C ILE A 290 16.55 15.97 14.78
N ALA A 291 17.55 15.35 15.40
CA ALA A 291 18.82 16.03 15.72
C ALA A 291 19.67 16.28 14.47
N GLU A 292 19.44 15.53 13.40
CA GLU A 292 20.11 15.69 12.12
C GLU A 292 19.35 16.67 11.21
N ASN A 293 20.08 17.64 10.64
CA ASN A 293 19.53 18.53 9.61
C ASN A 293 19.22 17.72 8.34
N TRP A 294 18.03 17.12 8.26
CA TRP A 294 17.55 16.56 6.99
C TRP A 294 17.36 17.71 6.01
N PRO A 295 18.06 17.72 4.86
CA PRO A 295 17.99 18.84 3.93
C PRO A 295 16.56 19.00 3.41
N GLY A 296 16.05 20.23 3.47
CA GLY A 296 14.70 20.56 2.98
C GLY A 296 13.56 20.39 3.99
N LEU A 297 13.76 19.88 5.21
CA LEU A 297 12.66 19.83 6.19
C LEU A 297 12.25 21.18 6.77
N GLY A 298 12.96 22.28 6.49
CA GLY A 298 12.50 23.64 6.83
C GLY A 298 12.17 23.90 8.32
N GLY A 299 12.69 23.08 9.24
CA GLY A 299 12.34 23.13 10.67
C GLY A 299 11.06 22.37 11.05
N VAL A 300 10.44 21.65 10.11
CA VAL A 300 9.27 20.80 10.37
C VAL A 300 9.75 19.50 11.02
N ASN A 301 9.51 19.39 12.34
CA ASN A 301 9.80 18.20 13.15
C ASN A 301 8.76 17.09 12.93
N GLN A 302 8.28 16.86 11.72
CA GLN A 302 7.25 15.85 11.44
C GLN A 302 7.72 14.89 10.36
N MET A 303 7.44 13.61 10.56
CA MET A 303 7.78 12.56 9.62
C MET A 303 6.60 11.62 9.45
N GLY A 304 6.41 11.11 8.22
CA GLY A 304 5.47 10.04 7.99
C GLY A 304 5.91 8.76 8.69
N LEU A 305 4.97 8.07 9.32
CA LEU A 305 5.18 6.78 9.97
C LEU A 305 5.18 5.67 8.92
N VAL A 306 6.34 5.53 8.29
CA VAL A 306 6.69 4.47 7.37
C VAL A 306 7.94 3.77 7.87
N ARG A 307 7.93 2.44 7.86
CA ARG A 307 9.10 1.62 8.17
C ARG A 307 9.30 0.61 7.04
N MET A 308 10.46 0.68 6.41
CA MET A 308 10.90 -0.19 5.33
C MET A 308 12.28 -0.76 5.67
N ASP A 309 12.30 -1.98 6.19
CA ASP A 309 13.52 -2.65 6.64
C ASP A 309 13.98 -3.70 5.62
N ALA A 310 15.12 -3.45 4.98
CA ALA A 310 15.73 -4.36 4.03
C ALA A 310 16.76 -5.23 4.75
N GLY A 311 16.51 -6.54 4.78
CA GLY A 311 17.42 -7.53 5.34
C GLY A 311 17.86 -8.55 4.31
N MET A 312 19.05 -9.11 4.49
CA MET A 312 19.55 -10.20 3.66
C MET A 312 19.87 -11.42 4.53
N THR A 313 19.73 -12.61 3.95
CA THR A 313 20.03 -13.88 4.63
C THR A 313 20.78 -14.79 3.66
N PRO A 314 22.06 -15.15 3.94
CA PRO A 314 22.89 -14.70 5.07
C PRO A 314 23.15 -13.18 5.11
N THR A 315 23.57 -12.61 6.23
CA THR A 315 23.93 -11.17 6.34
C THR A 315 25.30 -10.90 5.70
N ASP A 316 25.59 -9.63 5.36
CA ASP A 316 26.89 -9.27 4.77
C ASP A 316 28.04 -9.58 5.74
N ASP A 317 27.87 -9.29 7.02
CA ASP A 317 28.87 -9.58 8.06
C ASP A 317 29.12 -11.08 8.21
N ALA A 318 28.08 -11.91 8.12
CA ALA A 318 28.23 -13.36 8.22
C ALA A 318 28.97 -13.94 7.01
N ILE A 319 28.72 -13.40 5.81
CA ILE A 319 29.45 -13.75 4.59
C ILE A 319 30.92 -13.30 4.71
N ALA A 320 31.17 -12.09 5.20
CA ALA A 320 32.53 -11.57 5.38
C ALA A 320 33.33 -12.36 6.43
N ALA A 321 32.66 -12.93 7.44
CA ALA A 321 33.28 -13.74 8.48
C ALA A 321 33.58 -15.20 8.05
N ALA A 322 33.01 -15.68 6.95
CA ALA A 322 33.15 -17.07 6.50
C ALA A 322 33.90 -17.14 5.15
N SER A 323 34.94 -17.98 5.07
CA SER A 323 35.70 -18.15 3.82
C SER A 323 35.06 -19.20 2.90
N PRO A 324 34.93 -18.95 1.59
CA PRO A 324 34.36 -19.90 0.63
C PRO A 324 35.07 -21.27 0.68
N GLY A 325 34.29 -22.35 0.64
CA GLY A 325 34.79 -23.73 0.71
C GLY A 325 35.03 -24.28 2.11
N THR A 326 34.90 -23.48 3.17
CA THR A 326 35.00 -23.94 4.56
C THR A 326 33.66 -24.51 5.07
N THR A 327 33.70 -25.25 6.18
CA THR A 327 32.49 -25.71 6.89
C THR A 327 31.64 -24.53 7.35
N ALA A 328 32.27 -23.47 7.89
CA ALA A 328 31.56 -22.26 8.32
C ALA A 328 30.77 -21.59 7.18
N TRP A 329 31.31 -21.62 5.95
CA TRP A 329 30.60 -21.13 4.75
C TRP A 329 29.37 -21.99 4.40
N GLN A 330 29.50 -23.31 4.49
CA GLN A 330 28.39 -24.24 4.23
C GLN A 330 27.30 -24.16 5.30
N GLU A 331 27.65 -23.81 6.54
CA GLU A 331 26.75 -23.66 7.68
C GLU A 331 25.99 -22.31 7.72
N LEU A 332 26.35 -21.35 6.88
CA LEU A 332 25.58 -20.11 6.76
C LEU A 332 24.12 -20.41 6.37
N PRO A 333 23.15 -19.57 6.80
CA PRO A 333 21.72 -19.80 6.53
C PRO A 333 21.35 -19.47 5.08
N TRP A 334 21.87 -20.23 4.12
CA TRP A 334 21.57 -20.08 2.69
C TRP A 334 20.09 -20.35 2.41
N SER A 335 19.50 -19.57 1.50
CA SER A 335 18.11 -19.77 1.11
C SER A 335 17.95 -21.16 0.49
N GLN A 336 17.02 -21.95 1.02
CA GLN A 336 16.75 -23.33 0.59
C GLN A 336 17.96 -24.29 0.73
N GLY A 337 18.98 -23.92 1.51
CA GLY A 337 20.20 -24.72 1.67
C GLY A 337 21.06 -24.80 0.40
N LEU A 338 20.82 -23.93 -0.59
CA LEU A 338 21.56 -23.95 -1.85
C LEU A 338 22.89 -23.20 -1.70
N VAL A 339 23.96 -23.96 -1.48
CA VAL A 339 25.33 -23.47 -1.33
C VAL A 339 26.31 -24.35 -2.11
N SER A 340 27.39 -23.74 -2.59
CA SER A 340 28.56 -24.41 -3.14
C SER A 340 29.84 -23.79 -2.57
N PRO A 341 31.01 -24.40 -2.76
CA PRO A 341 32.30 -23.79 -2.40
C PRO A 341 32.57 -22.43 -3.07
N ALA A 342 31.88 -22.11 -4.17
CA ALA A 342 32.09 -20.90 -4.97
C ALA A 342 30.98 -19.85 -4.82
N GLY A 343 29.92 -20.12 -4.05
CA GLY A 343 28.78 -19.21 -3.96
C GLY A 343 27.57 -19.84 -3.28
N GLY A 344 26.46 -19.12 -3.26
CA GLY A 344 25.21 -19.64 -2.71
C GLY A 344 24.00 -18.77 -3.05
N LEU A 345 22.80 -19.34 -2.87
CA LEU A 345 21.56 -18.61 -3.09
C LEU A 345 21.23 -17.76 -1.86
N ARG A 346 21.24 -16.45 -2.04
CA ARG A 346 20.92 -15.49 -0.99
C ARG A 346 19.50 -14.97 -1.16
N ALA A 347 18.82 -14.72 -0.05
CA ALA A 347 17.51 -14.09 -0.03
C ALA A 347 17.60 -12.65 0.48
N VAL A 348 16.90 -11.75 -0.20
CA VAL A 348 16.66 -10.37 0.23
C VAL A 348 15.20 -10.27 0.62
N ARG A 349 14.93 -9.68 1.78
CA ARG A 349 13.58 -9.40 2.29
C ARG A 349 13.45 -7.92 2.59
N VAL A 350 12.29 -7.36 2.28
CA VAL A 350 11.91 -6.00 2.63
C VAL A 350 10.63 -6.08 3.44
N LEU A 351 10.71 -5.76 4.72
CA LEU A 351 9.56 -5.60 5.60
C LEU A 351 9.03 -4.19 5.45
N ILE A 352 7.75 -4.04 5.15
CA ILE A 352 7.10 -2.76 4.90
C ILE A 352 6.01 -2.59 5.96
N GLU A 353 6.00 -1.48 6.65
CA GLU A 353 4.96 -1.07 7.57
C GLU A 353 4.56 0.36 7.25
N LEU A 354 3.27 0.56 6.95
CA LEU A 354 2.67 1.85 6.66
C LEU A 354 1.57 2.10 7.69
N GLN A 355 1.54 3.29 8.31
CA GLN A 355 0.40 3.69 9.14
C GLN A 355 -0.40 4.75 8.40
N LEU A 356 -1.66 4.46 8.05
CA LEU A 356 -2.51 5.38 7.29
C LEU A 356 -3.67 5.94 8.12
N GLU A 357 -3.99 7.21 7.92
CA GLU A 357 -5.12 7.92 8.51
C GLU A 357 -6.35 7.90 7.57
N PRO A 358 -7.54 7.46 8.04
CA PRO A 358 -8.76 7.47 7.24
C PRO A 358 -9.20 8.87 6.78
N ALA A 359 -8.87 9.92 7.53
CA ALA A 359 -9.18 11.30 7.22
C ALA A 359 -7.89 12.08 6.89
N PRO A 360 -7.62 12.40 5.61
CA PRO A 360 -6.35 13.00 5.20
C PRO A 360 -6.24 14.48 5.60
N GLU A 361 -7.35 15.13 5.96
CA GLU A 361 -7.42 16.58 6.16
C GLU A 361 -7.21 16.98 7.63
N HIS A 362 -7.44 16.07 8.58
CA HIS A 362 -7.34 16.38 10.00
C HIS A 362 -5.97 15.94 10.51
N VAL A 363 -5.04 16.88 10.66
CA VAL A 363 -3.81 16.63 11.43
C VAL A 363 -4.21 16.48 12.89
N ARG A 364 -4.38 15.24 13.34
CA ARG A 364 -4.55 14.96 14.77
C ARG A 364 -3.16 14.86 15.38
N THR A 365 -2.71 15.95 15.99
CA THR A 365 -1.48 15.97 16.79
C THR A 365 -1.65 15.28 18.15
N ASP A 366 -2.89 15.04 18.57
CA ASP A 366 -3.18 14.52 19.91
C ASP A 366 -2.98 13.00 19.97
N ALA A 367 -2.08 12.57 20.85
CA ALA A 367 -1.67 11.18 21.02
C ALA A 367 -2.81 10.21 21.39
N GLY A 368 -3.97 10.72 21.83
CA GLY A 368 -5.11 9.93 22.30
C GLY A 368 -6.16 9.58 21.23
N GLU A 369 -6.11 10.18 20.04
CA GLU A 369 -7.22 10.09 19.08
C GLU A 369 -6.86 9.60 17.66
N SER A 370 -5.62 9.19 17.43
CA SER A 370 -5.20 8.75 16.10
C SER A 370 -5.72 7.34 15.80
N LEU A 371 -6.68 7.26 14.87
CA LEU A 371 -7.28 6.04 14.33
C LEU A 371 -6.44 5.44 13.18
N ALA A 372 -5.12 5.59 13.22
CA ALA A 372 -4.29 5.09 12.13
C ALA A 372 -4.37 3.57 12.02
N ILE A 373 -4.47 3.12 10.77
CA ILE A 373 -4.59 1.72 10.42
C ILE A 373 -3.21 1.25 9.99
N PRO A 374 -2.61 0.27 10.70
CA PRO A 374 -1.33 -0.28 10.29
C PRO A 374 -1.53 -1.26 9.13
N PHE A 375 -0.68 -1.14 8.13
CA PHE A 375 -0.59 -2.04 6.99
C PHE A 375 0.81 -2.64 6.95
N PHE A 376 0.88 -3.96 6.85
CA PHE A 376 2.13 -4.70 6.80
C PHE A 376 2.27 -5.37 5.44
N GLY A 377 3.45 -5.23 4.86
CA GLY A 377 3.85 -5.85 3.61
C GLY A 377 5.17 -6.59 3.77
N LEU A 378 5.35 -7.61 2.94
CA LEU A 378 6.62 -8.30 2.79
C LEU A 378 6.91 -8.42 1.29
N ALA A 379 8.11 -8.03 0.90
CA ALA A 379 8.62 -8.27 -0.44
C ALA A 379 9.92 -9.08 -0.31
N SER A 380 10.15 -10.02 -1.23
CA SER A 380 11.39 -10.80 -1.24
C SER A 380 11.88 -11.09 -2.64
N ALA A 381 13.20 -11.13 -2.80
CA ALA A 381 13.89 -11.59 -4.00
C ALA A 381 15.02 -12.55 -3.61
N ARG A 382 15.47 -13.36 -4.57
CA ARG A 382 16.61 -14.25 -4.39
C ARG A 382 17.62 -14.01 -5.49
N TYR A 383 18.90 -14.15 -5.17
CA TYR A 383 19.96 -13.99 -6.15
C TYR A 383 21.14 -14.90 -5.83
N VAL A 384 21.92 -15.23 -6.85
CA VAL A 384 23.16 -16.00 -6.68
C VAL A 384 24.25 -15.06 -6.20
N HIS A 385 24.73 -15.30 -5.00
CA HIS A 385 25.89 -14.62 -4.45
C HIS A 385 27.16 -15.37 -4.84
N GLN A 386 28.14 -14.62 -5.34
CA GLN A 386 29.50 -15.09 -5.58
C GLN A 386 30.44 -14.12 -4.83
N PRO A 387 31.36 -14.63 -4.00
CA PRO A 387 32.26 -13.84 -3.17
C PRO A 387 33.31 -13.09 -3.99
#